data_AF-A0A955N8D5-F1
#
_entry.id   AF-A0A955N8D5-F1
#
_cell.length_a   1.000
_cell.length_b   1.000
_cell.length_c   1.000
_cell.angle_alpha   90.00
_cell.angle_beta   90.00
_cell.angle_gamma   90.00
#
_symmetry.space_group_name_H-M   'P 1'
#
loop_
_entity.id
_entity.type
_entity.pdbx_description
1 polymer ?
#
loop_
_entity_poly.entity_id
_entity_poly.type
_entity_poly.pdbx_seq_one_letter_code
_entity_poly.pdbx_strand_id
1 'polypeptide(L)'
;MIILVCAGGWYEMIWMPGSSYQGALPTATDDIRVLEQELHTHVHTLGRQIGERNLFHYDQLLLAAEYIRTEFQSAGYDVRRQTFEVSGKICENIEVELRGMDRPEDILVIGAHYDSVKGSPGANDNGTGVAAVLTLARHFAQSPVSRTLRFV
;
A
#
# COMPACT_ATOMS: atom_id res chain seq x y z
N MET A 1 -26.42 26.04 12.74
CA MET A 1 -24.96 26.30 12.86
C MET A 1 -24.15 25.00 12.93
N ILE A 2 -24.52 24.01 13.76
CA ILE A 2 -23.81 22.71 13.88
C ILE A 2 -23.85 21.87 12.58
N ILE A 3 -24.98 21.82 11.88
CA ILE A 3 -25.13 21.04 10.63
C ILE A 3 -24.21 21.53 9.51
N LEU A 4 -24.00 22.85 9.39
CA LEU A 4 -23.11 23.44 8.38
C LEU A 4 -21.62 23.15 8.66
N VAL A 5 -21.23 23.07 9.94
CA VAL A 5 -19.85 22.74 10.33
C VAL A 5 -19.54 21.27 10.04
N CYS A 6 -20.47 20.35 10.30
CA CYS A 6 -20.31 18.95 9.94
C CYS A 6 -20.25 18.74 8.41
N ALA A 7 -21.08 19.46 7.64
CA ALA A 7 -21.06 19.39 6.18
C ALA A 7 -19.76 19.96 5.58
N GLY A 8 -19.25 21.07 6.13
CA GLY A 8 -17.96 21.65 5.72
C GLY A 8 -16.77 20.74 6.02
N GLY A 9 -16.72 20.14 7.21
CA GLY A 9 -15.68 19.16 7.56
C GLY A 9 -15.75 17.89 6.71
N TRP A 10 -16.95 17.42 6.38
CA TRP A 10 -17.16 16.29 5.47
C TRP A 10 -16.71 16.60 4.04
N TYR A 11 -16.96 17.82 3.56
CA TYR A 11 -16.52 18.26 2.24
C TYR A 11 -14.98 18.30 2.15
N GLU A 12 -14.31 18.89 3.14
CA GLU A 12 -12.84 18.94 3.20
C GLU A 12 -12.18 17.55 3.32
N MET A 13 -12.82 16.58 3.98
CA MET A 13 -12.28 15.21 4.11
C MET A 13 -12.39 14.36 2.83
N ILE A 14 -13.28 14.70 1.91
CA ILE A 14 -13.53 13.91 0.68
C ILE A 14 -13.03 14.65 -0.56
N TRP A 15 -12.81 15.96 -0.43
CA TRP A 15 -12.26 16.77 -1.50
C TRP A 15 -10.75 16.55 -1.59
N MET A 16 -10.33 15.83 -2.63
CA MET A 16 -8.92 15.73 -3.02
C MET A 16 -8.55 17.01 -3.78
N PRO A 17 -7.69 17.90 -3.23
CA PRO A 17 -7.22 19.07 -3.95
C PRO A 17 -6.47 18.65 -5.22
N GLY A 18 -6.91 19.17 -6.37
CA GLY A 18 -6.25 18.95 -7.65
C GLY A 18 -7.24 18.78 -8.79
N SER A 19 -6.71 18.68 -10.00
CA SER A 19 -7.46 18.20 -11.16
C SER A 19 -6.93 16.82 -11.49
N SER A 20 -7.82 15.82 -11.56
CA SER A 20 -7.45 14.54 -12.15
C SER A 20 -6.89 14.77 -13.54
N TYR A 21 -5.91 13.95 -13.94
CA TYR A 21 -5.40 13.98 -15.30
C TYR A 21 -6.56 13.86 -16.29
N GLN A 22 -6.65 14.80 -17.23
CA GLN A 22 -7.62 14.78 -18.32
C GLN A 22 -6.87 14.74 -19.64
N GLY A 23 -6.98 13.63 -20.36
CA GLY A 23 -6.31 13.42 -21.64
C GLY A 23 -6.27 11.94 -22.01
N ALA A 24 -5.89 11.66 -23.26
CA ALA A 24 -5.54 10.30 -23.65
C ALA A 24 -4.29 9.87 -22.86
N LEU A 25 -4.28 8.65 -22.36
CA LEU A 25 -3.05 8.08 -21.81
C LEU A 25 -2.06 7.85 -22.96
N PRO A 26 -0.75 8.08 -22.75
CA PRO A 26 0.25 7.76 -23.75
C PRO A 26 0.21 6.26 -24.07
N THR A 27 0.58 5.90 -25.30
CA THR A 27 0.70 4.49 -25.68
C THR A 27 1.70 3.80 -24.76
N ALA A 28 1.29 2.70 -24.14
CA ALA A 28 2.15 1.93 -23.24
C ALA A 28 3.38 1.40 -24.00
N THR A 29 4.55 1.83 -23.56
CA THR A 29 5.84 1.21 -23.89
C THR A 29 5.91 -0.18 -23.26
N ASP A 30 6.89 -0.99 -23.66
CA ASP A 30 7.06 -2.34 -23.11
C ASP A 30 7.29 -2.29 -21.58
N ASP A 31 8.08 -1.34 -21.10
CA ASP A 31 8.31 -1.13 -19.66
C ASP A 31 7.00 -0.81 -18.91
N ILE A 32 6.14 0.02 -19.50
CA ILE A 32 4.82 0.34 -18.91
C ILE A 32 3.93 -0.90 -18.87
N ARG A 33 3.97 -1.77 -19.88
CA ARG A 33 3.18 -3.01 -19.90
C ARG A 33 3.65 -4.02 -18.87
N VAL A 34 4.97 -4.14 -18.68
CA VAL A 34 5.55 -4.99 -17.62
C VAL A 34 5.11 -4.47 -16.25
N LEU A 35 5.21 -3.16 -16.02
CA LEU A 35 4.76 -2.51 -14.79
C LEU A 35 3.25 -2.69 -14.56
N GLU A 36 2.43 -2.52 -15.60
CA GLU A 36 0.99 -2.74 -15.54
C GLU A 36 0.67 -4.18 -15.12
N GLN A 37 1.34 -5.16 -15.70
CA GLN A 37 1.14 -6.58 -15.38
C GLN A 37 1.54 -6.90 -13.93
N GLU A 38 2.62 -6.33 -13.44
CA GLU A 38 3.06 -6.45 -12.04
C GLU A 38 2.01 -5.86 -11.09
N LEU A 39 1.60 -4.60 -11.31
CA LEU A 39 0.59 -3.93 -10.49
C LEU A 39 -0.74 -4.68 -10.53
N HIS A 40 -1.18 -5.13 -11.71
CA HIS A 40 -2.40 -5.91 -11.86
C HIS A 40 -2.33 -7.21 -11.07
N THR A 41 -1.18 -7.88 -11.03
CA THR A 41 -0.98 -9.11 -10.26
C THR A 41 -1.22 -8.86 -8.77
N HIS A 42 -0.60 -7.82 -8.20
CA HIS A 42 -0.79 -7.47 -6.79
C HIS A 42 -2.26 -7.14 -6.47
N VAL A 43 -2.91 -6.30 -7.28
CA VAL A 43 -4.32 -5.92 -7.09
C VAL A 43 -5.25 -7.12 -7.22
N HIS A 44 -4.99 -8.00 -8.19
CA HIS A 44 -5.78 -9.21 -8.39
C HIS A 44 -5.60 -10.20 -7.22
N THR A 45 -4.38 -10.39 -6.73
CA THR A 45 -4.12 -11.27 -5.59
C THR A 45 -4.81 -10.75 -4.34
N LEU A 46 -4.63 -9.48 -3.99
CA LEU A 46 -5.25 -8.90 -2.79
C LEU A 46 -6.78 -8.80 -2.91
N GLY A 47 -7.28 -8.26 -4.01
CA GLY A 47 -8.70 -7.96 -4.18
C GLY A 47 -9.56 -9.15 -4.64
N ARG A 48 -9.00 -10.12 -5.35
CA ARG A 48 -9.78 -11.24 -5.92
C ARG A 48 -9.45 -12.59 -5.31
N GLN A 49 -8.17 -12.93 -5.17
CA GLN A 49 -7.76 -14.25 -4.68
C GLN A 49 -7.87 -14.34 -3.15
N ILE A 50 -7.36 -13.33 -2.44
CA ILE A 50 -7.51 -13.20 -0.98
C ILE A 50 -8.89 -12.61 -0.67
N GLY A 51 -9.21 -11.48 -1.31
CA GLY A 51 -10.51 -10.82 -1.18
C GLY A 51 -10.63 -9.97 0.07
N GLU A 52 -11.83 -9.99 0.67
CA GLU A 52 -12.15 -9.24 1.88
C GLU A 52 -11.23 -9.66 3.04
N ARG A 53 -10.55 -8.69 3.66
CA ARG A 53 -9.44 -8.93 4.59
C ARG A 53 -9.54 -7.98 5.78
N ASN A 54 -10.21 -8.44 6.83
CA ASN A 54 -10.51 -7.64 8.03
C ASN A 54 -10.72 -8.53 9.25
N LEU A 55 -11.10 -7.95 10.40
CA LEU A 55 -11.27 -8.73 11.64
C LEU A 55 -12.38 -9.80 11.56
N PHE A 56 -13.36 -9.65 10.67
CA PHE A 56 -14.41 -10.65 10.40
C PHE A 56 -13.91 -11.75 9.46
N HIS A 57 -13.00 -11.39 8.55
CA HIS A 57 -12.30 -12.28 7.61
C HIS A 57 -10.81 -12.38 7.98
N TYR A 58 -10.56 -12.84 9.22
CA TYR A 58 -9.25 -12.73 9.84
C TYR A 58 -8.18 -13.60 9.16
N ASP A 59 -8.55 -14.78 8.65
CA ASP A 59 -7.62 -15.63 7.91
C ASP A 59 -7.14 -14.94 6.63
N GLN A 60 -8.03 -14.22 5.93
CA GLN A 60 -7.69 -13.42 4.76
C GLN A 60 -6.79 -12.23 5.12
N LEU A 61 -7.01 -11.61 6.29
CA LEU A 61 -6.11 -10.57 6.79
C LEU A 61 -4.69 -11.11 7.04
N LEU A 62 -4.57 -12.31 7.60
CA LEU A 62 -3.28 -12.98 7.81
C LEU A 62 -2.63 -13.40 6.49
N LEU A 63 -3.40 -13.88 5.52
CA LEU A 63 -2.91 -14.22 4.18
C LEU A 63 -2.39 -12.98 3.45
N ALA A 64 -3.06 -11.84 3.56
CA ALA A 64 -2.59 -10.57 3.00
C ALA A 64 -1.28 -10.11 3.64
N ALA A 65 -1.16 -10.24 4.96
CA ALA A 65 0.06 -9.91 5.68
C ALA A 65 1.23 -10.82 5.24
N GLU A 66 1.02 -12.14 5.16
CA GLU A 66 2.02 -13.08 4.66
C GLU A 66 2.43 -12.78 3.22
N TYR A 67 1.47 -12.46 2.35
CA TYR A 67 1.72 -12.09 0.96
C TYR A 67 2.67 -10.89 0.87
N ILE A 68 2.36 -9.81 1.59
CA ILE A 68 3.17 -8.58 1.60
C ILE A 68 4.59 -8.87 2.13
N ARG A 69 4.73 -9.65 3.20
CA ARG A 69 6.04 -10.05 3.73
C ARG A 69 6.84 -10.85 2.71
N THR A 70 6.20 -11.78 2.02
CA THR A 70 6.85 -12.61 0.97
C THR A 70 7.33 -11.75 -0.19
N GLU A 71 6.54 -10.77 -0.62
CA GLU A 71 6.91 -9.86 -1.71
C GLU A 71 8.11 -8.97 -1.33
N PHE A 72 8.12 -8.43 -0.10
CA PHE A 72 9.28 -7.69 0.40
C PHE A 72 10.53 -8.56 0.55
N GLN A 73 10.40 -9.78 1.08
CA GLN A 73 11.52 -10.73 1.18
C GLN A 73 12.07 -11.13 -0.19
N SER A 74 11.19 -11.32 -1.17
CA SER A 74 11.57 -11.64 -2.56
C SER A 74 12.31 -10.49 -3.24
N ALA A 75 12.04 -9.24 -2.83
CA ALA A 75 12.78 -8.06 -3.23
C ALA A 75 14.12 -7.90 -2.47
N GLY A 76 14.44 -8.77 -1.50
CA GLY A 76 15.71 -8.80 -0.78
C GLY A 76 15.73 -7.98 0.51
N TYR A 77 14.58 -7.54 1.01
CA TYR A 77 14.50 -6.79 2.26
C TYR A 77 14.46 -7.69 3.49
N ASP A 78 15.01 -7.18 4.60
CA ASP A 78 14.74 -7.71 5.93
C ASP A 78 13.44 -7.09 6.47
N VAL A 79 12.45 -7.94 6.72
CA VAL A 79 11.08 -7.50 7.02
C VAL A 79 10.86 -7.37 8.52
N ARG A 80 10.53 -6.16 8.95
CA ARG A 80 10.16 -5.88 10.33
C ARG A 80 8.64 -5.91 10.51
N ARG A 81 8.21 -6.57 11.58
CA ARG A 81 6.79 -6.70 11.96
C ARG A 81 6.55 -5.88 13.22
N GLN A 82 5.55 -5.01 13.18
CA GLN A 82 5.07 -4.26 14.34
C GLN A 82 3.69 -4.78 14.71
N THR A 83 3.63 -5.69 15.69
CA THR A 83 2.37 -6.32 16.11
C THR A 83 1.63 -5.50 17.15
N PHE A 84 0.30 -5.55 17.09
CA PHE A 84 -0.60 -4.93 18.05
C PHE A 84 -1.89 -5.74 18.18
N GLU A 85 -2.65 -5.55 19.26
CA GLU A 85 -3.89 -6.29 19.49
C GLU A 85 -5.12 -5.43 19.20
N VAL A 86 -6.08 -5.99 18.47
CA VAL A 86 -7.41 -5.41 18.25
C VAL A 86 -8.47 -6.47 18.53
N SER A 87 -9.32 -6.23 19.53
CA SER A 87 -10.42 -7.14 19.90
C SER A 87 -9.97 -8.60 20.12
N GLY A 88 -8.82 -8.80 20.79
CA GLY A 88 -8.26 -10.14 21.05
C GLY A 88 -7.61 -10.81 19.84
N LYS A 89 -7.41 -10.09 18.73
CA LYS A 89 -6.71 -10.57 17.53
C LYS A 89 -5.42 -9.78 17.33
N ILE A 90 -4.34 -10.46 16.95
CA ILE A 90 -3.05 -9.83 16.68
C ILE A 90 -3.03 -9.34 15.24
N CYS A 91 -2.93 -8.03 15.05
CA CYS A 91 -2.70 -7.38 13.77
C CYS A 91 -1.24 -6.96 13.67
N GLU A 92 -0.78 -6.63 12.47
CA GLU A 92 0.59 -6.18 12.25
C GLU A 92 0.70 -5.07 11.21
N ASN A 93 1.57 -4.11 11.46
CA ASN A 93 2.16 -3.31 10.39
C ASN A 93 3.43 -4.03 9.91
N ILE A 94 3.71 -3.93 8.61
CA ILE A 94 4.85 -4.59 7.97
C ILE A 94 5.71 -3.48 7.39
N GLU A 95 6.97 -3.39 7.79
CA GLU A 95 7.87 -2.35 7.28
C GLU A 95 9.21 -2.89 6.80
N VAL A 96 9.75 -2.25 5.77
CA VAL A 96 11.12 -2.45 5.28
C VAL A 96 11.80 -1.12 5.05
N GLU A 97 13.13 -1.11 5.15
CA GLU A 97 13.94 0.09 4.94
C GLU A 97 15.03 -0.12 3.89
N LEU A 98 15.19 0.87 3.03
CA LEU A 98 16.38 1.06 2.22
C LEU A 98 17.14 2.27 2.78
N ARG A 99 18.27 2.02 3.45
CA ARG A 99 19.07 3.06 4.11
C ARG A 99 19.67 4.02 3.07
N GLY A 100 19.50 5.33 3.31
CA GLY A 100 20.08 6.38 2.48
C GLY A 100 21.60 6.50 2.61
N MET A 101 22.26 6.91 1.54
CA MET A 101 23.73 7.07 1.48
C MET A 101 24.20 8.44 2.02
N ASP A 102 23.48 9.51 1.73
CA ASP A 102 23.90 10.88 2.10
C ASP A 102 23.28 11.34 3.41
N ARG A 103 21.99 11.04 3.59
CA ARG A 103 21.16 11.48 4.74
C ARG A 103 20.36 10.29 5.27
N PRO A 104 21.03 9.32 5.91
CA PRO A 104 20.36 8.11 6.40
C PRO A 104 19.31 8.39 7.49
N GLU A 105 19.41 9.52 8.19
CA GLU A 105 18.48 9.90 9.26
C GLU A 105 17.24 10.65 8.74
N ASP A 106 17.28 11.12 7.49
CA ASP A 106 16.10 11.66 6.81
C ASP A 106 15.29 10.49 6.23
N ILE A 107 14.10 10.24 6.79
CA ILE A 107 13.25 9.11 6.39
C ILE A 107 12.04 9.61 5.58
N LEU A 108 11.90 9.13 4.35
CA LEU A 108 10.66 9.25 3.59
C LEU A 108 9.84 7.97 3.78
N VAL A 109 8.66 8.11 4.40
CA VAL A 109 7.71 7.00 4.58
C VAL A 109 6.74 6.98 3.41
N ILE A 110 6.60 5.82 2.78
CA ILE A 110 5.63 5.55 1.71
C ILE A 110 4.78 4.39 2.20
N GLY A 111 3.47 4.60 2.37
CA GLY A 111 2.64 3.62 3.04
C GLY A 111 1.27 3.37 2.42
N ALA A 112 0.74 2.17 2.66
CA ALA A 112 -0.61 1.77 2.27
C ALA A 112 -1.22 0.81 3.29
N HIS A 113 -2.45 1.06 3.73
CA HIS A 113 -3.16 0.08 4.54
C HIS A 113 -3.58 -1.12 3.67
N TYR A 114 -3.47 -2.33 4.22
CA TYR A 114 -3.74 -3.56 3.50
C TYR A 114 -5.01 -4.27 3.97
N ASP A 115 -5.68 -3.82 5.01
CA ASP A 115 -7.01 -4.31 5.38
C ASP A 115 -8.09 -3.74 4.44
N SER A 116 -9.30 -4.31 4.50
CA SER A 116 -10.46 -3.81 3.77
C SER A 116 -11.67 -3.61 4.68
N VAL A 117 -12.63 -2.80 4.26
CA VAL A 117 -13.90 -2.69 4.97
C VAL A 117 -14.75 -3.95 4.80
N LYS A 118 -15.70 -4.14 5.74
CA LYS A 118 -16.64 -5.26 5.70
C LYS A 118 -17.50 -5.22 4.43
N GLY A 119 -17.67 -6.36 3.77
CA GLY A 119 -18.43 -6.49 2.53
C GLY A 119 -17.71 -5.97 1.28
N SER A 120 -16.41 -5.64 1.38
CA SER A 120 -15.60 -5.15 0.27
C SER A 120 -14.37 -6.03 0.02
N PRO A 121 -14.11 -6.43 -1.24
CA PRO A 121 -12.85 -7.07 -1.60
C PRO A 121 -11.64 -6.13 -1.46
N GLY A 122 -11.85 -4.81 -1.35
CA GLY A 122 -10.78 -3.84 -1.14
C GLY A 122 -9.73 -3.79 -2.25
N ALA A 123 -10.12 -3.99 -3.52
CA ALA A 123 -9.20 -3.98 -4.65
C ALA A 123 -8.58 -2.58 -4.85
N ASN A 124 -9.40 -1.53 -4.90
CA ASN A 124 -8.92 -0.15 -4.99
C ASN A 124 -8.69 0.50 -3.63
N ASP A 125 -9.51 0.17 -2.63
CA ASP A 125 -9.37 0.66 -1.26
C ASP A 125 -8.99 -0.51 -0.34
N ASN A 126 -7.70 -0.76 -0.11
CA ASN A 126 -6.54 -0.03 -0.65
C ASN A 126 -5.49 -0.96 -1.30
N GLY A 127 -5.98 -2.00 -1.99
CA GLY A 127 -5.11 -2.96 -2.70
C GLY A 127 -4.23 -2.32 -3.78
N THR A 128 -4.68 -1.26 -4.43
CA THR A 128 -3.86 -0.49 -5.40
C THR A 128 -2.74 0.28 -4.73
N GLY A 129 -2.96 0.84 -3.54
CA GLY A 129 -1.91 1.45 -2.73
C GLY A 129 -0.84 0.44 -2.33
N VAL A 130 -1.26 -0.75 -1.86
CA VAL A 130 -0.32 -1.83 -1.51
C VAL A 130 0.49 -2.27 -2.74
N ALA A 131 -0.16 -2.42 -3.90
CA ALA A 131 0.53 -2.75 -5.15
C ALA A 131 1.62 -1.71 -5.49
N ALA A 132 1.31 -0.42 -5.36
CA ALA A 132 2.28 0.64 -5.62
C ALA A 132 3.46 0.59 -4.63
N VAL A 133 3.21 0.37 -3.34
CA VAL A 133 4.26 0.25 -2.32
C VAL A 133 5.19 -0.93 -2.62
N LEU A 134 4.63 -2.11 -2.91
CA LEU A 134 5.41 -3.32 -3.21
C LEU A 134 6.29 -3.14 -4.45
N THR A 135 5.71 -2.59 -5.53
CA THR A 135 6.44 -2.35 -6.77
C THR A 135 7.53 -1.28 -6.62
N LEU A 136 7.26 -0.20 -5.87
CA LEU A 136 8.29 0.80 -5.55
C LEU A 136 9.42 0.19 -4.73
N ALA A 137 9.10 -0.57 -3.68
CA ALA A 137 10.12 -1.22 -2.86
C ALA A 137 11.00 -2.15 -3.72
N ARG A 138 10.40 -2.96 -4.59
CA ARG A 138 11.14 -3.82 -5.53
C ARG A 138 12.03 -3.02 -6.47
N HIS A 139 11.53 -1.93 -7.04
CA HIS A 139 12.29 -1.07 -7.94
C HIS A 139 13.50 -0.42 -7.25
N PHE A 140 13.35 -0.01 -5.99
CA PHE A 140 14.42 0.65 -5.23
C PHE A 140 15.41 -0.31 -4.56
N ALA A 141 15.10 -1.61 -4.44
CA ALA A 141 15.89 -2.57 -3.65
C ALA A 141 17.40 -2.59 -3.92
N GLN A 142 17.84 -2.21 -5.12
CA GLN A 142 19.25 -2.16 -5.52
C GLN A 142 19.70 -0.78 -6.00
N SER A 143 18.89 0.25 -5.78
CA SER A 143 19.16 1.61 -6.23
C SER A 143 19.78 2.45 -5.11
N PRO A 144 20.89 3.17 -5.34
CA PRO A 144 21.40 4.11 -4.36
C PRO A 144 20.40 5.27 -4.19
N VAL A 145 20.03 5.55 -2.94
CA VAL A 145 19.10 6.63 -2.59
C VAL A 145 19.75 7.60 -1.60
N SER A 146 19.45 8.89 -1.72
CA SER A 146 20.04 9.94 -0.86
C SER A 146 19.51 9.89 0.57
N ARG A 147 18.21 9.63 0.72
CA ARG A 147 17.48 9.54 1.99
C ARG A 147 17.02 8.11 2.24
N THR A 148 16.79 7.75 3.49
CA THR A 148 16.21 6.45 3.81
C THR A 148 14.78 6.38 3.32
N LEU A 149 14.45 5.32 2.58
CA LEU A 149 13.07 5.02 2.20
C LEU A 149 12.53 3.96 3.17
N ARG A 150 11.37 4.22 3.76
CA ARG A 150 10.65 3.24 4.57
C ARG A 150 9.31 2.93 3.90
N PHE A 151 9.11 1.68 3.53
CA PHE A 151 7.88 1.19 2.94
C PHE A 151 7.06 0.51 4.03
N VAL A 152 5.77 0.88 4.17
CA VAL A 152 4.88 0.44 5.26
C VAL A 152 3.51 -0.02 4.75
#